data_AF-A0A534QYH8-F1
#
_entry.id   AF-A0A534QYH8-F1
#
_cell.length_a   1.000
_cell.length_b   1.000
_cell.length_c   1.000
_cell.angle_alpha   90.00
_cell.angle_beta   90.00
_cell.angle_gamma   90.00
#
_symmetry.space_group_name_H-M   'P 1'
#
loop_
_entity.id
_entity.type
_entity.pdbx_description
1 polymer ?
#
loop_
_entity_poly.entity_id
_entity_poly.type
_entity_poly.pdbx_seq_one_letter_code
_entity_poly.pdbx_strand_id
1 'polypeptide(L)' 'MAPRLTRAVVQNGPRALELRELPVPDIDDDSALLRVEACGICGSDAE' A
#
# COMPACT_ATOMS: atom_id res chain seq x y z
N MET A 1 -11.54 4.25 -14.34
CA MET A 1 -10.13 3.83 -14.50
C MET A 1 -9.41 4.10 -13.19
N ALA A 2 -8.65 3.14 -12.67
CA ALA A 2 -7.80 3.37 -11.50
C ALA A 2 -6.70 4.40 -11.85
N PRO A 3 -6.23 5.21 -10.89
CA PRO A 3 -5.10 6.11 -11.10
C PRO A 3 -3.83 5.32 -11.45
N ARG A 4 -2.86 5.94 -12.13
CA ARG A 4 -1.59 5.29 -12.48
C ARG A 4 -0.65 5.13 -11.28
N LEU A 5 -0.76 6.03 -10.30
CA LEU A 5 0.04 6.05 -9.09
C LEU A 5 -0.87 6.08 -7.85
N THR A 6 -0.38 5.52 -6.75
CA THR A 6 -1.00 5.54 -5.43
C THR A 6 0.02 5.92 -4.38
N ARG A 7 -0.44 6.39 -3.22
CA ARG A 7 0.41 6.69 -2.07
C ARG A 7 0.40 5.52 -1.09
N ALA A 8 1.57 5.18 -0.56
CA ALA A 8 1.73 4.16 0.46
C ALA A 8 2.80 4.59 1.48
N VAL A 9 2.60 4.24 2.74
CA VAL A 9 3.68 4.27 3.74
C VAL A 9 4.41 2.94 3.65
N VAL A 10 5.71 2.98 3.34
CA VAL A 10 6.55 1.79 3.11
C VAL A 10 7.61 1.70 4.19
N GLN A 11 7.77 0.53 4.80
CA GLN A 11 8.86 0.23 5.70
C GLN A 11 10.08 -0.25 4.91
N ASN A 12 11.12 0.57 4.82
CA ASN A 12 12.37 0.25 4.11
C ASN A 12 13.45 -0.31 5.04
N GLY A 13 13.15 -0.48 6.32
CA GLY A 13 14.05 -1.04 7.33
C GLY A 13 13.54 -0.79 8.75
N PRO A 14 14.27 -1.28 9.77
CA PRO A 14 13.91 -1.06 11.16
C PRO A 14 13.73 0.44 11.46
N ARG A 15 12.56 0.79 11.98
CA ARG A 15 12.15 2.16 12.34
C ARG A 15 12.17 3.15 11.17
N ALA A 16 12.17 2.68 9.92
CA ALA A 16 12.27 3.50 8.72
C ALA A 16 11.00 3.39 7.86
N LEU A 17 10.02 4.26 8.15
CA LEU A 17 8.77 4.39 7.39
C LEU A 17 8.81 5.64 6.51
N GLU A 18 8.47 5.47 5.23
CA GLU A 18 8.49 6.54 4.23
C GLU A 18 7.18 6.62 3.45
N LEU A 19 6.64 7.83 3.26
CA LEU A 19 5.54 8.04 2.32
C LEU A 19 6.09 8.04 0.90
N ARG A 20 5.61 7.14 0.06
CA ARG A 20 6.06 6.96 -1.33
C ARG A 20 4.88 6.95 -2.29
N GLU A 21 5.13 7.36 -3.53
CA GLU A 21 4.23 7.13 -4.65
C GLU A 21 4.66 5.86 -5.40
N LEU A 22 3.72 4.95 -5.63
CA LEU A 22 3.94 3.65 -6.25
C LEU A 22 2.99 3.48 -7.45
N PRO A 23 3.37 2.74 -8.51
CA PRO A 23 2.44 2.37 -9.56
C PRO A 23 1.30 1.52 -9.00
N VAL A 24 0.08 1.76 -9.50
CA VAL A 24 -1.03 0.83 -9.25
C VAL A 24 -0.74 -0.46 -10.03
N PRO A 25 -0.77 -1.64 -9.37
CA PRO A 25 -0.42 -2.89 -10.03
C PRO A 25 -1.48 -3.31 -11.05
N ASP A 26 -1.05 -4.08 -12.04
CA ASP A 26 -1.96 -4.83 -12.90
C ASP A 26 -2.61 -5.97 -12.12
N ILE A 27 -3.74 -6.47 -12.62
CA ILE A 27 -4.44 -7.64 -12.08
C ILE A 27 -4.57 -8.73 -13.13
N ASP A 28 -4.62 -9.97 -12.67
CA ASP A 28 -4.98 -11.16 -13.42
C ASP A 28 -6.41 -11.62 -13.07
N ASP A 29 -6.82 -12.76 -13.62
CA ASP A 29 -8.18 -13.30 -13.48
C ASP A 29 -8.52 -13.67 -12.02
N ASP A 30 -7.52 -13.83 -11.15
CA ASP A 30 -7.66 -14.27 -9.76
C ASP A 30 -7.39 -13.13 -8.73
N SER A 31 -7.24 -11.88 -9.19
CA SER A 31 -6.95 -10.73 -8.34
C SER A 31 -7.90 -9.55 -8.54
N ALA A 32 -7.93 -8.65 -7.56
CA ALA A 32 -8.78 -7.46 -7.59
C ALA A 32 -8.05 -6.23 -7.03
N LEU A 33 -8.36 -5.06 -7.60
CA LEU A 33 -7.93 -3.78 -7.07
C LEU A 33 -8.98 -3.20 -6.15
N LEU A 34 -8.60 -2.97 -4.90
CA LEU A 34 -9.44 -2.29 -3.91
C LEU A 34 -8.92 -0.87 -3.65
N ARG A 35 -9.82 0.12 -3.70
CA ARG A 35 -9.51 1.46 -3.21
C ARG A 35 -9.70 1.47 -1.69
N VAL A 36 -8.60 1.58 -0.96
CA VAL A 36 -8.60 1.63 0.50
C VAL A 36 -9.11 2.99 0.97
N GLU A 37 -10.24 3.00 1.67
CA GLU A 37 -10.82 4.21 2.28
C GLU A 37 -10.30 4.42 3.73
N ALA A 38 -9.95 3.32 4.41
CA ALA A 38 -9.34 3.34 5.75
C ALA A 38 -8.52 2.06 5.98
N CYS A 39 -7.41 2.17 6.72
CA CYS A 39 -6.59 1.06 7.17
C CYS A 39 -6.19 1.32 8.63
N GLY A 40 -6.54 0.39 9.53
CA GLY A 40 -6.17 0.49 10.94
C GLY A 40 -4.73 0.04 11.16
N ILE A 41 -4.09 0.56 12.20
CA ILE A 41 -2.78 0.10 12.66
C ILE A 41 -2.97 -0.98 13.73
N CYS A 42 -2.39 -2.15 13.50
CA CYS A 42 -2.39 -3.27 14.43
C CYS A 42 -1.14 -3.28 15.30
N GLY A 43 -1.19 -3.95 16.45
CA GLY A 43 0.01 -4.21 17.27
C GLY A 43 1.07 -5.04 16.53
N SER A 44 0.68 -5.86 15.55
CA SER A 44 1.61 -6.63 14.72
C SER A 44 2.35 -5.82 13.67
N ASP A 45 1.93 -4.59 13.41
CA ASP A 45 2.65 -3.70 12.48
C ASP A 45 3.88 -3.08 13.16
N ALA A 46 3.96 -3.16 14.49
CA ALA A 46 5.16 -2.81 15.23
C ALA A 46 6.23 -3.91 15.08
N GLU A 47 7.48 -3.49 14.94
CA GLU A 47 8.67 -4.35 14.94
C GLU A 47 8.89 -5.07 16.28
#